data_AF-A0A661Z8R8-F1
#
_entry.id   AF-A0A661Z8R8-F1
#
_cell.length_a   1.000
_cell.length_b   1.000
_cell.length_c   1.000
_cell.angle_alpha   90.00
_cell.angle_beta   90.00
_cell.angle_gamma   90.00
#
_symmetry.space_group_name_H-M   'P 1'
#
loop_
_entity.id
_entity.type
_entity.pdbx_description
1 polymer ?
#
loop_
_entity_poly.entity_id
_entity_poly.type
_entity_poly.pdbx_seq_one_letter_code
_entity_poly.pdbx_strand_id
1 'polypeptide(L)'
;MTMDSTQVGPMANMVKWRNKQGIEEVVASMMQNMNIRHKFDDCVSIPDDFKYSETYYMPTSQQKAYKTMKATASVMLKKGEVNAVNAAAVTTKLLQIASGAVYD
;
A
#
# COMPACT_ATOMS: atom_id res chain seq x y z
N MET A 1 -23.78 -16.00 15.21
CA MET A 1 -25.09 -16.29 14.57
C MET A 1 -25.31 -15.42 13.31
N THR A 2 -24.27 -15.16 12.52
CA THR A 2 -24.30 -14.21 11.38
C THR A 2 -23.99 -14.87 10.03
N MET A 3 -23.54 -16.12 10.06
CA MET A 3 -23.16 -16.90 8.89
C MET A 3 -23.84 -18.27 8.90
N ASP A 4 -24.11 -18.80 7.72
CA ASP A 4 -24.57 -20.17 7.50
C ASP A 4 -23.39 -21.03 7.05
N SER A 5 -23.29 -22.23 7.61
CA SER A 5 -22.31 -23.24 7.24
C SER A 5 -22.81 -24.10 6.09
N THR A 6 -22.05 -24.19 5.00
CA THR A 6 -22.29 -25.15 3.91
C THR A 6 -21.15 -26.17 3.89
N GLN A 7 -21.46 -27.45 3.95
CA GLN A 7 -20.48 -28.53 3.79
C GLN A 7 -19.98 -28.54 2.35
N VAL A 8 -18.67 -28.41 2.13
CA VAL A 8 -18.06 -28.35 0.79
C VAL A 8 -17.09 -29.50 0.51
N GLY A 9 -16.92 -30.43 1.45
CA GLY A 9 -16.10 -31.63 1.26
C GLY A 9 -16.50 -32.78 2.17
N PRO A 10 -15.82 -33.93 2.10
CA PRO A 10 -16.19 -35.13 2.86
C PRO A 10 -15.77 -35.09 4.33
N MET A 11 -14.79 -34.26 4.70
CA MET A 11 -14.29 -34.17 6.08
C MET A 11 -15.03 -33.09 6.87
N ALA A 12 -15.24 -33.32 8.16
CA ALA A 12 -16.01 -32.41 9.04
C ALA A 12 -15.43 -30.98 9.15
N ASN A 13 -14.14 -30.79 8.86
CA ASN A 13 -13.49 -29.48 8.83
C ASN A 13 -13.68 -28.71 7.51
N MET A 14 -14.26 -29.34 6.48
CA MET A 14 -14.46 -28.74 5.15
C MET A 14 -15.80 -27.98 5.07
N VAL A 15 -15.94 -26.96 5.90
CA VAL A 15 -17.13 -26.10 5.98
C VAL A 15 -16.84 -24.73 5.39
N LYS A 16 -17.63 -24.31 4.41
CA LYS A 16 -17.62 -22.95 3.88
C LYS A 16 -18.67 -22.12 4.60
N TRP A 17 -18.24 -21.05 5.24
CA TRP A 17 -19.14 -20.09 5.86
C TRP A 17 -19.56 -19.05 4.83
N ARG A 18 -20.87 -18.82 4.72
CA ARG A 18 -21.44 -17.75 3.90
C ARG A 18 -22.23 -16.81 4.79
N ASN A 19 -22.14 -15.52 4.50
CA ASN A 19 -22.99 -14.53 5.15
C ASN A 19 -24.46 -14.89 4.95
N LYS A 20 -25.25 -14.76 6.01
CA LYS A 20 -26.70 -14.85 5.90
C LYS A 20 -27.20 -13.76 4.97
N GLN A 21 -28.23 -14.07 4.18
CA GLN A 21 -28.89 -13.06 3.37
C GLN A 21 -29.45 -11.95 4.28
N GLY A 22 -29.19 -10.70 3.92
CA GLY A 22 -29.66 -9.54 4.69
C GLY A 22 -28.82 -9.20 5.93
N ILE A 23 -27.68 -9.88 6.16
CA ILE A 23 -26.87 -9.63 7.36
C ILE A 23 -26.15 -8.28 7.32
N GLU A 24 -25.87 -7.76 6.13
CA GLU A 24 -25.18 -6.49 5.94
C GLU A 24 -26.04 -5.33 6.43
N GLU A 25 -27.34 -5.35 6.14
CA GLU A 25 -28.32 -4.36 6.58
C GLU A 25 -28.52 -4.39 8.10
N VAL A 26 -28.54 -5.60 8.69
CA VAL A 26 -28.63 -5.77 10.15
C VAL A 26 -27.40 -5.18 10.84
N VAL A 27 -26.20 -5.48 10.33
CA VAL A 27 -24.95 -4.93 10.88
C VAL A 27 -24.91 -3.41 10.67
N ALA A 28 -25.32 -2.91 9.51
CA ALA A 28 -25.38 -1.48 9.23
C ALA A 28 -26.34 -0.76 10.20
N SER A 29 -27.52 -1.33 10.47
CA SER A 29 -28.48 -0.81 11.45
C SER A 29 -27.93 -0.81 12.88
N MET A 30 -27.21 -1.86 13.28
CA MET A 30 -26.55 -1.91 14.59
C MET A 30 -25.48 -0.83 14.75
N MET A 31 -24.79 -0.46 13.66
CA MET A 31 -23.73 0.54 13.67
C MET A 31 -24.24 1.98 13.47
N GLN A 32 -25.49 2.16 13.05
CA GLN A 32 -26.07 3.45 12.67
C GLN A 32 -25.97 4.53 13.76
N ASN A 33 -26.09 4.14 15.03
CA ASN A 33 -26.03 5.10 16.15
C ASN A 33 -24.60 5.47 16.55
N MET A 34 -23.59 4.76 16.05
CA MET A 34 -22.19 4.97 16.39
C MET A 34 -21.44 5.72 15.28
N ASN A 35 -21.93 5.70 14.05
CA ASN A 35 -21.29 6.33 12.90
C ASN A 35 -22.13 7.47 12.32
N ILE A 36 -21.45 8.54 11.90
CA ILE A 36 -22.03 9.58 11.05
C ILE A 36 -21.22 9.53 9.76
N ARG A 37 -21.84 9.08 8.67
CA ARG A 37 -21.21 8.97 7.35
C ARG A 37 -22.07 9.66 6.32
N HIS A 38 -21.57 10.74 5.76
CA HIS A 38 -22.17 11.40 4.59
C HIS A 38 -21.63 10.76 3.32
N LYS A 39 -22.48 10.61 2.31
CA LYS A 39 -22.01 10.24 0.98
C LYS A 39 -21.21 11.42 0.43
N PHE A 40 -20.11 11.14 -0.25
CA PHE A 40 -19.29 12.19 -0.88
C PHE A 40 -20.12 13.06 -1.84
N ASP A 41 -21.03 12.44 -2.60
CA ASP A 41 -21.93 13.14 -3.53
C ASP A 41 -22.90 14.11 -2.84
N ASP A 42 -23.18 13.93 -1.54
CA ASP A 42 -24.04 14.83 -0.76
C ASP A 42 -23.27 16.05 -0.23
N CYS A 43 -21.93 16.06 -0.38
CA CYS A 43 -21.04 17.15 -0.01
C CYS A 43 -20.77 18.06 -1.24
N VAL A 44 -21.75 18.89 -1.60
CA VAL A 44 -21.76 19.71 -2.84
C VAL A 44 -20.68 20.82 -2.87
N SER A 45 -19.96 21.06 -1.77
CA SER A 45 -18.97 22.14 -1.64
C SER A 45 -17.51 21.66 -1.53
N ILE A 46 -17.14 20.57 -2.20
CA ILE A 46 -15.75 20.10 -2.25
C ILE A 46 -15.06 20.72 -3.47
N PRO A 47 -13.98 21.50 -3.28
CA PRO A 47 -13.20 22.03 -4.40
C PRO A 47 -12.54 20.89 -5.20
N ASP A 48 -12.24 21.14 -6.47
CA ASP A 48 -11.53 20.16 -7.31
C ASP A 48 -10.18 19.76 -6.72
N ASP A 49 -9.78 18.51 -6.93
CA ASP A 49 -8.46 18.02 -6.55
C ASP A 49 -7.37 18.71 -7.40
N PHE A 50 -6.48 19.45 -6.75
CA PHE A 50 -5.31 20.04 -7.39
C PHE A 50 -4.04 19.25 -7.06
N LYS A 51 -3.33 18.80 -8.10
CA LYS A 51 -2.01 18.18 -7.98
C LYS A 51 -0.95 19.13 -8.54
N TYR A 52 -0.01 19.54 -7.70
CA TYR A 52 1.13 20.36 -8.07
C TYR A 52 2.42 19.54 -7.92
N SER A 53 3.36 19.73 -8.85
CA SER A 53 4.68 19.12 -8.79
C SER A 53 5.70 20.17 -8.39
N GLU A 54 6.32 19.98 -7.24
CA GLU A 54 7.42 20.84 -6.77
C GLU A 54 8.76 20.24 -7.19
N THR A 55 9.64 21.08 -7.73
CA THR A 55 10.97 20.63 -8.14
C THR A 55 11.88 20.57 -6.92
N TYR A 56 12.45 19.40 -6.66
CA TYR A 56 13.37 19.18 -5.55
C TYR A 56 14.83 19.11 -6.02
N TYR A 57 15.70 19.85 -5.34
CA TYR A 57 17.15 19.81 -5.55
C TYR A 57 17.84 19.22 -4.32
N MET A 58 18.50 18.08 -4.51
CA MET A 58 19.28 17.46 -3.44
C MET A 58 20.43 18.39 -2.99
N PRO A 59 20.61 18.62 -1.68
CA PRO A 59 21.81 19.21 -1.10
C PRO A 59 23.09 18.43 -1.46
N THR A 60 24.23 19.12 -1.41
CA THR A 60 25.54 18.56 -1.81
C THR A 60 25.91 17.26 -1.10
N SER A 61 25.60 17.14 0.20
CA SER A 61 25.84 15.93 0.99
C SER A 61 25.04 14.73 0.49
N GLN A 62 23.75 14.93 0.24
CA GLN A 62 22.82 13.91 -0.25
C GLN A 62 23.15 13.50 -1.69
N GLN A 63 23.48 14.46 -2.56
CA GLN A 63 23.94 14.15 -3.93
C GLN A 63 25.19 13.27 -3.92
N LYS A 64 26.13 13.53 -3.01
CA LYS A 64 27.36 12.73 -2.90
C LYS A 64 27.05 11.29 -2.50
N ALA A 65 26.15 11.09 -1.53
CA ALA A 65 25.71 9.76 -1.13
C ALA A 65 25.01 9.03 -2.29
N TYR A 66 24.09 9.71 -2.98
CA TYR A 66 23.35 9.16 -4.12
C TYR A 66 24.28 8.73 -5.26
N LYS A 67 25.22 9.61 -5.65
CA LYS A 67 26.18 9.34 -6.73
C LYS A 67 27.10 8.17 -6.39
N THR A 68 27.60 8.11 -5.15
CA THR A 68 28.44 6.99 -4.67
C THR A 68 27.70 5.67 -4.78
N MET A 69 26.46 5.60 -4.29
CA MET A 69 25.66 4.37 -4.32
C MET A 69 25.32 3.94 -5.75
N LYS A 70 24.95 4.89 -6.62
CA LYS A 70 24.69 4.64 -8.04
C LYS A 70 25.92 4.08 -8.77
N ALA A 71 27.10 4.62 -8.47
CA ALA A 71 28.36 4.14 -9.04
C ALA A 71 28.65 2.70 -8.60
N THR A 72 28.53 2.39 -7.30
CA THR A 72 28.70 1.04 -6.77
C THR A 72 27.73 0.05 -7.40
N ALA A 73 26.45 0.41 -7.52
CA ALA A 73 25.44 -0.41 -8.18
C ALA A 73 25.78 -0.70 -9.65
N SER A 74 26.30 0.29 -10.36
CA SER A 74 26.71 0.15 -11.76
C SER A 74 27.92 -0.80 -11.91
N VAL A 75 28.83 -0.82 -10.93
CA VAL A 75 29.96 -1.76 -10.89
C VAL A 75 29.50 -3.18 -10.62
N MET A 76 28.60 -3.38 -9.65
CA MET A 76 28.02 -4.70 -9.34
C MET A 76 27.29 -5.28 -10.55
N LEU A 77 26.57 -4.45 -11.31
CA LEU A 77 25.90 -4.86 -12.55
C LEU A 77 26.90 -5.34 -13.60
N LYS A 78 28.01 -4.63 -13.80
CA LYS A 78 29.06 -5.03 -14.76
C LYS A 78 29.77 -6.33 -14.38
N LYS A 79 29.88 -6.61 -13.08
CA LYS A 79 30.49 -7.85 -12.57
C LYS A 79 29.56 -9.08 -12.63
N GLY A 80 28.29 -8.89 -12.96
CA GLY A 80 27.31 -9.99 -12.98
C GLY A 80 26.86 -10.46 -11.60
N GLU A 81 27.13 -9.69 -10.54
CA GLU A 81 26.81 -10.03 -9.13
C GLU A 81 25.36 -9.62 -8.74
N VAL A 82 24.48 -9.38 -9.72
CA VAL A 82 23.13 -8.82 -9.48
C VAL A 82 22.07 -9.92 -9.53
N ASN A 83 21.42 -10.15 -8.39
CA ASN A 83 20.16 -10.89 -8.31
C ASN A 83 18.97 -9.91 -8.13
N ALA A 84 17.73 -10.37 -8.37
CA ALA A 84 16.54 -9.52 -8.31
C ALA A 84 16.33 -8.85 -6.93
N VAL A 85 16.69 -9.56 -5.86
CA VAL A 85 16.55 -9.07 -4.47
C VAL A 85 17.54 -7.94 -4.18
N ASN A 86 18.79 -8.10 -4.60
CA ASN A 86 19.84 -7.10 -4.45
C ASN A 86 19.53 -5.86 -5.30
N ALA A 87 18.99 -6.04 -6.52
CA ALA A 87 18.57 -4.93 -7.37
C ALA A 87 17.43 -4.12 -6.74
N ALA A 88 16.42 -4.80 -6.17
CA ALA A 88 15.33 -4.15 -5.45
C ALA A 88 15.85 -3.37 -4.23
N ALA A 89 16.70 -3.99 -3.40
CA ALA A 89 17.31 -3.35 -2.24
C ALA A 89 18.11 -2.09 -2.62
N VAL A 90 18.90 -2.14 -3.69
CA VAL A 90 19.66 -0.98 -4.19
C VAL A 90 18.71 0.14 -4.65
N THR A 91 17.62 -0.21 -5.32
CA THR A 91 16.65 0.76 -5.83
C THR A 91 15.92 1.45 -4.68
N THR A 92 15.48 0.69 -3.67
CA THR A 92 14.88 1.23 -2.45
C THR A 92 15.83 2.19 -1.74
N LYS A 93 17.11 1.83 -1.60
CA LYS A 93 18.11 2.68 -0.95
C LYS A 93 18.38 3.97 -1.74
N LEU A 94 18.40 3.92 -3.08
CA LEU A 94 18.50 5.12 -3.90
C LEU A 94 17.28 6.04 -3.73
N LEU A 95 16.08 5.47 -3.60
CA LEU A 95 14.86 6.23 -3.30
C LEU A 95 14.91 6.85 -1.91
N GLN A 96 15.36 6.10 -0.89
CA GLN A 96 15.55 6.62 0.47
C GLN A 96 16.53 7.80 0.49
N ILE A 97 17.64 7.70 -0.25
CA ILE A 97 18.59 8.80 -0.37
C ILE A 97 17.97 9.98 -1.12
N ALA A 98 17.15 9.76 -2.15
CA ALA A 98 16.55 10.84 -2.93
C ALA A 98 15.42 11.57 -2.19
N SER A 99 14.58 10.84 -1.45
CA SER A 99 13.43 11.41 -0.72
C SER A 99 13.77 11.87 0.70
N GLY A 100 14.86 11.35 1.29
CA GLY A 100 15.17 11.53 2.71
C GLY A 100 14.26 10.73 3.64
N ALA A 101 13.31 9.95 3.10
CA ALA A 101 12.41 9.09 3.86
C ALA A 101 12.97 7.66 3.95
N VAL A 102 12.78 7.01 5.09
CA VAL A 102 13.10 5.58 5.25
C VAL A 102 11.88 4.78 4.77
N TYR A 103 12.10 3.89 3.82
CA TYR A 103 11.09 2.94 3.31
C TYR A 103 11.43 1.54 3.85
N ASP A 104 10.52 0.89 4.56
CA ASP A 104 10.66 -0.51 4.99
C ASP A 104 10.31 -1.50 3.86
#